data_AF-A0A2S7N0W4-F1
#
_entry.id   AF-A0A2S7N0W4-F1
#
_cell.length_a   1.000
_cell.length_b   1.000
_cell.length_c   1.000
_cell.angle_alpha   90.00
_cell.angle_beta   90.00
_cell.angle_gamma   90.00
#
_symmetry.space_group_name_H-M   'P 1'
#
loop_
_entity.id
_entity.type
_entity.pdbx_description
1 polymer ?
#
loop_
_entity_poly.entity_id
_entity_poly.type
_entity_poly.pdbx_seq_one_letter_code
_entity_poly.pdbx_strand_id
1 'polypeptide(L)'
;KIHQSSHARYFEDFLKFVEYGESKQEIMKNHVMEMVQEHIGEVYEPESEERRQFEEAIEIWADSPKRELQEKLSTEQVVEAAAQLVEREPEVELKMKLDSTSIKGLLADFGETIHLAKINNRYVLLIEADTILFEKGFSPIEFHKPDDLHQVIEKISKKSYEANTF
;
A
#
# COMPACT_ATOMS: atom_id res chain seq x y z
N LYS A 1 37.28 12.15 -34.11
CA LYS A 1 36.98 11.30 -32.93
C LYS A 1 37.04 12.19 -31.70
N ILE A 2 35.89 12.48 -31.08
CA ILE A 2 35.81 13.04 -29.72
C ILE A 2 34.73 12.23 -29.01
N HIS A 3 35.12 11.57 -27.93
CA HIS A 3 34.25 10.71 -27.12
C HIS A 3 33.26 11.58 -26.34
N GLN A 4 31.98 11.50 -26.71
CA GLN A 4 30.87 11.82 -25.81
C GLN A 4 30.44 10.52 -25.12
N SER A 5 30.83 10.34 -23.85
CA SER A 5 30.17 9.43 -22.91
C SER A 5 30.95 9.39 -21.60
N SER A 6 30.75 10.38 -20.72
CA SER A 6 31.19 10.25 -19.32
C SER A 6 30.42 11.08 -18.29
N HIS A 7 29.46 11.94 -18.67
CA HIS A 7 28.73 12.77 -17.69
C HIS A 7 27.43 12.14 -17.13
N ALA A 8 26.92 11.05 -17.73
CA ALA A 8 25.66 10.45 -17.28
C ALA A 8 25.82 9.47 -16.09
N ARG A 9 27.02 8.91 -15.84
CA ARG A 9 27.23 7.94 -14.74
C ARG A 9 27.53 8.57 -13.38
N TYR A 10 27.89 9.84 -13.32
CA TYR A 10 28.14 10.54 -12.05
C TYR A 10 26.89 11.17 -11.44
N PHE A 11 25.78 11.29 -12.19
CA PHE A 11 24.51 11.80 -11.67
C PHE A 11 23.69 10.71 -10.95
N GLU A 12 23.77 9.44 -11.36
CA GLU A 12 23.03 8.35 -10.72
C GLU A 12 23.60 7.95 -9.35
N ASP A 13 24.92 8.07 -9.16
CA ASP A 13 25.54 7.78 -7.86
C ASP A 13 25.41 8.92 -6.84
N PHE A 14 25.06 10.14 -7.29
CA PHE A 14 24.83 11.29 -6.40
C PHE A 14 23.40 11.35 -5.82
N LEU A 15 22.42 10.66 -6.42
CA LEU A 15 21.05 10.58 -5.87
C LEU A 15 20.92 9.62 -4.67
N LYS A 16 21.95 8.83 -4.36
CA LYS A 16 21.98 7.98 -3.15
C LYS A 16 22.25 8.77 -1.86
N PHE A 17 22.63 10.05 -1.95
CA PHE A 17 23.11 10.84 -0.80
C PHE A 17 22.61 12.28 -0.76
N VAL A 18 21.51 12.62 -1.44
CA VAL A 18 20.90 13.95 -1.25
C VAL A 18 19.88 13.87 -0.12
N GLU A 19 20.32 14.21 1.10
CA GLU A 19 19.45 14.59 2.21
C GLU A 19 18.69 15.86 1.83
N TYR A 20 17.48 15.68 1.29
CA TYR A 20 16.53 16.76 1.01
C TYR A 20 15.56 16.87 2.19
N GLY A 21 15.81 17.79 3.13
CA GLY A 21 14.84 18.16 4.18
C GLY A 21 14.34 17.00 5.03
N GLU A 22 13.25 17.19 5.78
CA GLU A 22 12.46 16.04 6.25
C GLU A 22 12.17 15.16 5.03
N SER A 23 12.54 13.88 5.11
CA SER A 23 12.35 12.98 3.97
C SER A 23 10.86 12.95 3.61
N LYS A 24 10.48 12.77 2.33
CA LYS A 24 9.06 12.56 1.95
C LYS A 24 8.36 11.52 2.86
N GLN A 25 9.13 10.54 3.36
CA GLN A 25 8.67 9.52 4.31
C GLN A 25 8.37 10.06 5.71
N GLU A 26 9.10 11.08 6.16
CA GLU A 26 8.90 11.76 7.45
C GLU A 26 7.68 12.68 7.41
N ILE A 27 7.48 13.41 6.30
CA ILE A 27 6.24 14.16 6.05
C ILE A 27 5.03 13.21 6.04
N MET A 28 5.16 12.07 5.35
CA MET A 28 4.14 11.02 5.32
C MET A 28 3.88 10.45 6.71
N LYS A 29 4.94 10.16 7.48
CA LYS A 29 4.85 9.67 8.86
C LYS A 29 4.06 10.65 9.71
N ASN A 30 4.46 11.93 9.72
CA ASN A 30 3.82 12.96 10.54
C ASN A 30 2.34 13.11 10.20
N HIS A 31 2.00 13.08 8.91
CA HIS A 31 0.61 13.19 8.47
C HIS A 31 -0.24 11.98 8.88
N VAL A 32 0.28 10.76 8.72
CA VAL A 32 -0.41 9.55 9.19
C VAL A 32 -0.56 9.57 10.71
N MET A 33 0.46 10.03 11.45
CA MET A 33 0.40 10.15 12.91
C MET A 33 -0.70 11.12 13.37
N GLU A 34 -0.76 12.31 12.78
CA GLU A 34 -1.75 13.34 13.09
C GLU A 34 -3.18 12.82 12.90
N MET A 35 -3.44 12.25 11.74
CA MET A 35 -4.73 11.66 11.38
C MET A 35 -5.12 10.47 12.28
N VAL A 36 -4.19 9.57 12.58
CA VAL A 36 -4.49 8.44 13.48
C VAL A 36 -4.78 8.96 14.88
N GLN A 37 -4.09 10.00 15.35
CA GLN A 37 -4.37 10.65 16.64
C GLN A 37 -5.74 11.33 16.66
N GLU A 38 -6.10 12.05 15.59
CA GLU A 38 -7.45 12.62 15.42
C GLU A 38 -8.51 11.52 15.50
N HIS A 39 -8.32 10.43 14.76
CA HIS A 39 -9.23 9.30 14.74
C HIS A 39 -9.41 8.63 16.11
N ILE A 40 -8.32 8.42 16.86
CA ILE A 40 -8.39 7.90 18.23
C ILE A 40 -9.22 8.83 19.12
N GLY A 41 -9.01 10.14 18.97
CA GLY A 41 -9.73 11.15 19.74
C GLY A 41 -11.24 11.11 19.53
N GLU A 42 -11.70 10.69 18.35
CA GLU A 42 -13.11 10.57 18.03
C GLU A 42 -13.73 9.24 18.46
N VAL A 43 -12.97 8.13 18.38
CA VAL A 43 -13.50 6.78 18.61
C VAL A 43 -13.41 6.34 20.07
N TYR A 44 -12.41 6.81 20.81
CA TYR A 44 -12.14 6.31 22.17
C TYR A 44 -12.25 7.39 23.24
N GLU A 45 -12.78 7.01 24.40
CA GLU A 45 -12.81 7.85 25.59
C GLU A 45 -11.39 8.29 26.01
N PRO A 46 -11.18 9.55 26.46
CA PRO A 46 -9.83 10.08 26.74
C PRO A 46 -8.98 9.29 27.73
N GLU A 47 -9.60 8.64 28.72
CA GLU A 47 -8.91 7.86 29.75
C GLU A 47 -9.16 6.34 29.61
N SER A 48 -9.66 5.90 28.46
CA SER A 48 -9.90 4.49 28.19
C SER A 48 -8.58 3.73 28.09
N GLU A 49 -8.58 2.50 28.61
CA GLU A 49 -7.42 1.62 28.51
C GLU A 49 -7.17 1.23 27.04
N GLU A 50 -8.22 1.07 26.24
CA GLU A 50 -8.12 0.80 24.80
C GLU A 50 -7.43 1.93 24.04
N ARG A 51 -7.75 3.18 24.37
CA ARG A 51 -7.09 4.37 23.80
C ARG A 51 -5.60 4.35 24.07
N ARG A 52 -5.23 4.16 25.34
CA ARG A 52 -3.83 4.15 25.79
C ARG A 52 -3.02 3.05 25.10
N GLN A 53 -3.59 1.85 24.97
CA GLN A 53 -2.97 0.74 24.26
C GLN A 53 -2.79 1.02 22.76
N PHE A 54 -3.75 1.71 22.15
CA PHE A 54 -3.65 2.11 20.75
C PHE A 54 -2.55 3.17 20.56
N GLU A 55 -2.53 4.22 21.38
CA GLU A 55 -1.51 5.28 21.35
C GLU A 55 -0.09 4.69 21.50
N GLU A 56 0.11 3.79 22.48
CA GLU A 56 1.38 3.07 22.66
C GLU A 56 1.76 2.23 21.42
N ALA A 57 0.79 1.54 20.82
CA ALA A 57 1.03 0.74 19.61
C ALA A 57 1.44 1.61 18.40
N ILE A 58 0.89 2.82 18.27
CA ILE A 58 1.29 3.75 17.20
C ILE A 58 2.71 4.27 17.46
N GLU A 59 3.06 4.65 18.69
CA GLU A 59 4.42 5.11 19.00
C GLU A 59 5.45 4.03 18.66
N ILE A 60 5.17 2.78 19.01
CA ILE A 60 6.01 1.63 18.64
C ILE A 60 6.06 1.46 17.11
N TRP A 61 4.94 1.62 16.41
CA TRP A 61 4.88 1.53 14.94
C TRP A 61 5.63 2.68 14.25
N ALA A 62 5.57 3.89 14.80
CA ALA A 62 6.21 5.10 14.28
C ALA A 62 7.73 4.93 14.21
N ASP A 63 8.30 4.23 15.19
CA ASP A 63 9.73 4.00 15.34
C ASP A 63 10.18 2.60 14.90
N SER A 64 9.24 1.71 14.54
CA SER A 64 9.53 0.40 14.01
C SER A 64 10.13 0.49 12.59
N PRO A 65 11.28 -0.16 12.33
CA PRO A 65 11.82 -0.30 10.98
C PRO A 65 11.04 -1.33 10.14
N LYS A 66 10.22 -2.17 10.78
CA LYS A 66 9.35 -3.14 10.11
C LYS A 66 8.01 -2.50 9.77
N ARG A 67 7.65 -2.53 8.48
CA ARG A 67 6.34 -2.10 7.98
C ARG A 67 5.51 -3.34 7.66
N GLU A 68 4.49 -3.57 8.46
CA GLU A 68 3.53 -4.67 8.32
C GLU A 68 2.11 -4.11 8.42
N LEU A 69 1.13 -4.76 7.78
CA LEU A 69 -0.27 -4.35 7.85
C LEU A 69 -0.80 -4.55 9.28
N GLN A 70 -1.36 -3.50 9.88
CA GLN A 70 -1.79 -3.51 11.29
C GLN A 70 -3.26 -3.93 11.50
N GLU A 71 -4.09 -3.95 10.44
CA GLU A 71 -5.52 -4.27 10.50
C GLU A 71 -6.30 -3.46 11.56
N LYS A 72 -6.04 -2.15 11.68
CA LYS A 72 -6.65 -1.27 12.69
C LYS A 72 -7.70 -0.28 12.18
N LEU A 73 -7.59 0.11 10.91
CA LEU A 73 -8.48 1.08 10.28
C LEU A 73 -9.34 0.39 9.22
N SER A 74 -10.58 0.86 9.07
CA SER A 74 -11.45 0.47 7.96
C SER A 74 -10.97 1.08 6.65
N THR A 75 -11.51 0.60 5.52
CA THR A 75 -11.23 1.19 4.22
C THR A 75 -11.65 2.65 4.16
N GLU A 76 -12.83 3.00 4.68
CA GLU A 76 -13.33 4.38 4.70
C GLU A 76 -12.38 5.30 5.47
N GLN A 77 -11.94 4.86 6.66
CA GLN A 77 -11.00 5.62 7.49
C GLN A 77 -9.66 5.84 6.78
N VAL A 78 -9.14 4.84 6.06
CA VAL A 78 -7.90 4.96 5.28
C VAL A 78 -8.08 5.88 4.06
N VAL A 79 -9.27 5.92 3.46
CA VAL A 79 -9.57 6.82 2.34
C VAL A 79 -9.70 8.27 2.81
N GLU A 80 -10.44 8.51 3.90
CA GLU A 80 -10.60 9.84 4.51
C GLU A 80 -9.25 10.42 4.92
N ALA A 81 -8.45 9.59 5.58
CA ALA A 81 -7.03 9.80 5.87
C ALA A 81 -6.22 10.24 4.63
N ALA A 82 -6.28 9.45 3.57
CA ALA A 82 -5.51 9.69 2.36
C ALA A 82 -5.97 10.94 1.61
N ALA A 83 -7.23 11.38 1.77
CA ALA A 83 -7.80 12.47 1.00
C ALA A 83 -7.01 13.77 1.13
N GLN A 84 -6.58 14.15 2.34
CA GLN A 84 -5.80 15.38 2.57
C GLN A 84 -4.44 15.35 1.85
N LEU A 85 -3.82 14.18 1.82
CA LEU A 85 -2.55 13.96 1.16
C LEU A 85 -2.69 13.96 -0.37
N VAL A 86 -3.69 13.26 -0.88
CA VAL A 86 -4.02 13.22 -2.31
C VAL A 86 -4.41 14.61 -2.83
N GLU A 87 -5.10 15.43 -2.04
CA GLU A 87 -5.44 16.80 -2.41
C GLU A 87 -4.19 17.67 -2.61
N ARG A 88 -3.15 17.47 -1.78
CA ARG A 88 -1.89 18.20 -1.85
C ARG A 88 -0.92 17.63 -2.89
N GLU A 89 -0.82 16.31 -3.00
CA GLU A 89 0.03 15.58 -3.94
C GLU A 89 -0.80 14.45 -4.62
N PRO A 90 -1.49 14.74 -5.74
CA PRO A 90 -2.36 13.77 -6.41
C PRO A 90 -1.65 12.52 -6.93
N GLU A 91 -0.35 12.61 -7.17
CA GLU A 91 0.49 11.53 -7.71
C GLU A 91 1.14 10.66 -6.62
N VAL A 92 0.70 10.77 -5.36
CA VAL A 92 1.23 9.93 -4.27
C VAL A 92 1.04 8.45 -4.62
N GLU A 93 2.16 7.73 -4.59
CA GLU A 93 2.20 6.33 -5.00
C GLU A 93 1.80 5.40 -3.84
N LEU A 94 0.85 4.50 -4.09
CA LEU A 94 0.61 3.31 -3.29
C LEU A 94 1.62 2.23 -3.69
N LYS A 95 2.44 1.77 -2.74
CA LYS A 95 3.38 0.66 -2.93
C LYS A 95 3.19 -0.38 -1.84
N MET A 96 2.92 -1.62 -2.26
CA MET A 96 2.83 -2.76 -1.34
C MET A 96 3.35 -4.03 -1.99
N LYS A 97 3.66 -5.02 -1.16
CA LYS A 97 4.09 -6.35 -1.60
C LYS A 97 3.16 -7.40 -1.01
N LEU A 98 2.54 -8.20 -1.87
CA LEU A 98 1.76 -9.38 -1.49
C LEU A 98 2.56 -10.61 -1.89
N ASP A 99 3.12 -11.30 -0.90
CA ASP A 99 4.08 -12.40 -1.09
C ASP A 99 5.24 -12.00 -2.04
N SER A 100 5.31 -12.59 -3.23
CA SER A 100 6.31 -12.28 -4.26
C SER A 100 5.87 -11.18 -5.23
N THR A 101 4.62 -10.73 -5.15
CA THR A 101 4.02 -9.77 -6.09
C THR A 101 4.17 -8.35 -5.58
N SER A 102 4.80 -7.49 -6.38
CA SER A 102 4.89 -6.06 -6.10
C SER A 102 3.74 -5.33 -6.79
N ILE A 103 3.07 -4.47 -6.05
CA ILE A 103 1.97 -3.64 -6.53
C ILE A 103 2.38 -2.18 -6.45
N LYS A 104 2.10 -1.44 -7.51
CA LYS A 104 2.30 0.00 -7.62
C LYS A 104 1.07 0.62 -8.27
N GLY A 105 0.49 1.63 -7.62
CA GLY A 105 -0.65 2.41 -8.12
C GLY A 105 -0.65 3.80 -7.49
N LEU A 106 -1.73 4.56 -7.67
CA LEU A 106 -1.92 5.81 -6.93
C LEU A 106 -2.61 5.51 -5.60
N LEU A 107 -2.30 6.29 -4.57
CA LEU A 107 -3.00 6.20 -3.28
C LEU A 107 -4.47 6.60 -3.42
N ALA A 108 -4.77 7.52 -4.33
CA ALA A 108 -6.13 7.95 -4.66
C ALA A 108 -7.02 6.81 -5.20
N ASP A 109 -6.41 5.77 -5.77
CA ASP A 109 -7.15 4.62 -6.33
C ASP A 109 -7.58 3.63 -5.23
N PHE A 110 -7.01 3.73 -4.02
CA PHE A 110 -7.36 2.84 -2.90
C PHE A 110 -8.77 3.13 -2.40
N GLY A 111 -9.58 2.07 -2.26
CA GLY A 111 -10.99 2.18 -1.88
C GLY A 111 -11.94 2.42 -3.06
N GLU A 112 -11.42 2.91 -4.19
CA GLU A 112 -12.20 3.18 -5.41
C GLU A 112 -12.03 2.09 -6.47
N THR A 113 -10.81 1.88 -6.96
CA THR A 113 -10.51 0.84 -7.97
C THR A 113 -9.51 -0.20 -7.48
N ILE A 114 -8.83 0.07 -6.36
CA ILE A 114 -7.94 -0.87 -5.67
C ILE A 114 -8.55 -1.22 -4.30
N HIS A 115 -8.90 -2.49 -4.11
CA HIS A 115 -9.50 -2.98 -2.87
C HIS A 115 -8.66 -4.09 -2.26
N LEU A 116 -8.41 -4.00 -0.94
CA LEU A 116 -7.74 -5.04 -0.16
C LEU A 116 -8.76 -5.73 0.75
N ALA A 117 -8.82 -7.05 0.66
CA ALA A 117 -9.74 -7.88 1.44
C ALA A 117 -9.03 -9.11 2.01
N LYS A 118 -9.74 -9.86 2.87
CA LYS A 118 -9.25 -11.09 3.47
C LYS A 118 -10.21 -12.25 3.23
N ILE A 119 -9.70 -13.37 2.73
CA ILE A 119 -10.45 -14.62 2.54
C ILE A 119 -9.59 -15.76 3.09
N ASN A 120 -10.16 -16.60 3.98
CA ASN A 120 -9.46 -17.73 4.60
C ASN A 120 -8.09 -17.35 5.20
N ASN A 121 -8.04 -16.22 5.92
CA ASN A 121 -6.84 -15.66 6.53
C ASN A 121 -5.71 -15.26 5.56
N ARG A 122 -6.03 -15.08 4.27
CA ARG A 122 -5.12 -14.59 3.23
C ARG A 122 -5.59 -13.25 2.70
N TYR A 123 -4.66 -12.39 2.36
CA TYR A 123 -4.94 -11.13 1.70
C TYR A 123 -5.24 -11.34 0.23
N VAL A 124 -6.28 -10.66 -0.27
CA VAL A 124 -6.68 -10.62 -1.67
C VAL A 124 -6.73 -9.16 -2.08
N LEU A 125 -6.02 -8.82 -3.15
CA LEU A 125 -6.10 -7.51 -3.78
C LEU A 125 -6.95 -7.62 -5.04
N LEU A 126 -7.96 -6.77 -5.16
CA LEU A 126 -8.79 -6.61 -6.35
C LEU A 126 -8.45 -5.27 -6.99
N ILE A 127 -8.26 -5.27 -8.30
CA ILE A 127 -7.98 -4.07 -9.09
C ILE A 127 -8.99 -4.04 -10.24
N GLU A 128 -9.76 -2.96 -10.34
CA GLU A 128 -10.67 -2.69 -11.44
C GLU A 128 -9.97 -1.88 -12.54
N ALA A 129 -10.22 -2.22 -13.80
CA ALA A 129 -9.69 -1.50 -14.95
C ALA A 129 -10.56 -1.72 -16.19
N ASP A 130 -10.66 -0.71 -17.05
CA ASP A 130 -11.37 -0.80 -18.33
C ASP A 130 -10.61 -1.62 -19.38
N THR A 131 -9.28 -1.62 -19.30
CA THR A 131 -8.40 -2.26 -20.29
C THR A 131 -7.19 -2.90 -19.64
N ILE A 132 -6.66 -3.94 -20.29
CA ILE A 132 -5.42 -4.61 -19.89
C ILE A 132 -4.39 -4.40 -21.01
N LEU A 133 -3.21 -3.92 -20.64
CA LEU A 133 -2.08 -3.72 -21.54
C LEU A 133 -0.91 -4.63 -21.12
N PHE A 134 -0.28 -5.26 -22.11
CA PHE A 134 0.91 -6.07 -21.90
C PHE A 134 2.13 -5.34 -22.46
N GLU A 135 3.29 -5.53 -21.80
CA GLU A 135 4.57 -5.09 -22.36
C GLU A 135 4.91 -5.88 -23.63
N LYS A 136 5.89 -5.41 -24.41
CA LYS A 136 6.32 -6.10 -25.63
C LYS A 136 6.80 -7.51 -25.32
N GLY A 137 6.20 -8.50 -25.98
CA GLY A 137 6.49 -9.92 -25.81
C GLY A 137 5.30 -10.75 -26.28
N PHE A 138 5.34 -12.05 -26.00
CA PHE A 138 4.18 -12.93 -26.14
C PHE A 138 4.00 -13.71 -24.85
N SER A 139 2.81 -13.67 -24.27
CA SER A 139 2.41 -14.39 -23.07
C SER A 139 1.08 -15.11 -23.33
N PRO A 140 0.97 -16.42 -23.01
CA PRO A 140 -0.28 -17.15 -23.18
C PRO A 140 -1.49 -16.52 -22.48
N ILE A 141 -1.26 -15.74 -21.41
CA ILE A 141 -2.32 -15.04 -20.67
C ILE A 141 -3.07 -14.01 -21.54
N GLU A 142 -2.46 -13.52 -22.63
CA GLU A 142 -3.09 -12.60 -23.58
C GLU A 142 -4.34 -13.22 -24.25
N PHE A 143 -4.46 -14.55 -24.26
CA PHE A 143 -5.61 -15.29 -24.79
C PHE A 143 -6.57 -15.79 -23.69
N HIS A 144 -6.34 -15.41 -22.43
CA HIS A 144 -7.21 -15.81 -21.34
C HIS A 144 -8.59 -15.16 -21.49
N LYS A 145 -9.63 -16.00 -21.44
CA LYS A 145 -11.01 -15.54 -21.25
C LYS A 145 -11.27 -15.48 -19.74
N PRO A 146 -11.45 -14.30 -19.13
CA PRO A 146 -11.70 -14.18 -17.70
C PRO A 146 -12.99 -14.91 -17.28
N ASP A 147 -12.94 -15.57 -16.12
CA ASP A 147 -14.12 -16.07 -15.43
C ASP A 147 -14.87 -14.90 -14.76
N ASP A 148 -16.14 -15.12 -14.38
CA ASP A 148 -16.88 -14.15 -13.56
C ASP A 148 -16.22 -13.98 -12.18
N LEU A 149 -16.18 -12.75 -11.65
CA LEU A 149 -15.50 -12.46 -10.39
C LEU A 149 -16.05 -13.31 -9.23
N HIS A 150 -17.36 -13.49 -9.12
CA HIS A 150 -17.96 -14.26 -8.03
C HIS A 150 -17.55 -15.73 -8.10
N GLN A 151 -17.39 -16.28 -9.30
CA GLN A 151 -16.90 -17.66 -9.49
C GLN A 151 -15.44 -17.80 -9.01
N VAL A 152 -14.60 -16.81 -9.29
CA VAL A 152 -13.21 -16.79 -8.81
C VAL A 152 -13.16 -16.72 -7.29
N ILE A 153 -13.97 -15.84 -6.67
CA ILE A 153 -14.07 -15.71 -5.22
C ILE A 153 -14.54 -17.03 -4.59
N GLU A 154 -15.60 -17.64 -5.12
CA GLU A 154 -16.10 -18.92 -4.61
C GLU A 154 -15.04 -20.03 -4.69
N LYS A 155 -14.29 -20.09 -5.80
CA LYS A 155 -13.18 -21.04 -5.98
C LYS A 155 -12.07 -20.82 -4.96
N ILE A 156 -11.72 -19.58 -4.65
CA ILE A 156 -10.72 -19.24 -3.62
C ILE A 156 -11.23 -19.63 -2.23
N SER A 157 -12.49 -19.30 -1.92
CA SER A 157 -13.12 -19.61 -0.62
C SER A 157 -13.20 -21.11 -0.36
N LYS A 158 -13.49 -21.92 -1.39
CA LYS A 158 -13.55 -23.40 -1.27
C LYS A 158 -12.17 -24.07 -1.25
N LYS A 159 -11.10 -23.34 -1.57
CA LYS A 159 -9.75 -23.92 -1.57
C LYS A 159 -9.34 -24.22 -0.13
N SER A 160 -9.20 -25.51 0.20
CA SER A 160 -8.58 -25.94 1.44
C SER A 160 -7.09 -25.63 1.35
N TYR A 161 -6.63 -24.73 2.21
CA TYR A 161 -5.21 -24.54 2.43
C TYR A 161 -4.82 -25.52 3.53
N GLU A 162 -4.16 -26.62 3.17
CA GLU A 162 -3.46 -27.42 4.18
C GLU A 162 -2.48 -26.48 4.90
N ALA A 163 -2.58 -26.42 6.23
CA ALA A 163 -1.61 -25.69 7.02
C ALA A 163 -0.26 -26.38 6.80
N ASN A 164 0.66 -25.69 6.12
CA ASN A 164 2.07 -26.07 6.17
C ASN A 164 2.54 -25.83 7.61
N THR A 165 2.37 -26.83 8.45
CA THR A 165 3.02 -26.94 9.75
C THR A 165 4.52 -27.12 9.47
N PHE A 166 5.30 -26.06 9.61
CA PHE A 166 6.75 -26.14 9.74
C PHE A 166 7.12 -25.95 11.21
#